data_AF-A0A0A0KJG9-F1
#
_entry.id   AF-A0A0A0KJG9-F1
#
_cell.length_a   1.000
_cell.length_b   1.000
_cell.length_c   1.000
_cell.angle_alpha   90.00
_cell.angle_beta   90.00
_cell.angle_gamma   90.00
#
_symmetry.space_group_name_H-M   'P 1'
#
loop_
_entity.id
_entity.type
_entity.pdbx_description
1 polymer ?
#
loop_
_entity_poly.entity_id
_entity_poly.type
_entity_poly.pdbx_seq_one_letter_code
_entity_poly.pdbx_strand_id
1 'polypeptide(L)'
;MDFGRLTEALASKSYDKIADICDDLMLQAAAEGIAYKDEWPYAIHFLGYFYVDDINSARFLWKSIPSTIKENRPELVAIWKIGQKLWVRDHRGVYEAIHELDWCQEVQGLLAAFSGKSL
;
A
#
# COMPACT_ATOMS: atom_id res chain seq x y z
N MET A 1 5.55 3.24 16.55
CA MET A 1 6.43 2.27 15.85
C MET A 1 7.48 3.02 15.07
N ASP A 2 8.68 2.47 14.86
CA ASP A 2 9.71 3.10 14.04
C ASP A 2 9.52 2.77 12.56
N PHE A 3 9.30 3.79 11.73
CA PHE A 3 9.19 3.69 10.28
C PHE A 3 10.43 4.20 9.53
N GLY A 4 11.58 4.39 10.21
CA GLY A 4 12.80 4.95 9.63
C GLY A 4 13.26 4.23 8.35
N ARG A 5 13.27 2.89 8.36
CA ARG A 5 13.59 2.06 7.17
C ARG A 5 12.64 2.35 6.00
N LEU A 6 11.35 2.51 6.28
CA LEU A 6 10.34 2.78 5.27
C LEU A 6 10.52 4.19 4.67
N THR A 7 10.74 5.19 5.54
CA THR A 7 11.00 6.57 5.13
C THR A 7 12.25 6.68 4.26
N GLU A 8 13.33 6.00 4.62
CA GLU A 8 14.57 5.95 3.82
C GLU A 8 14.35 5.29 2.45
N ALA A 9 13.61 4.19 2.40
CA ALA A 9 13.28 3.51 1.15
C ALA A 9 12.44 4.40 0.22
N LEU A 10 11.46 5.13 0.76
CA LEU A 10 10.66 6.11 0.01
C LEU A 10 11.53 7.28 -0.51
N ALA A 11 12.38 7.85 0.35
CA ALA A 11 13.25 8.97 -0.01
C ALA A 11 14.29 8.59 -1.08
N SER A 12 14.86 7.39 -0.99
CA SER A 12 15.81 6.84 -1.96
C SER A 12 15.16 6.24 -3.21
N LYS A 13 13.82 6.23 -3.29
CA LYS A 13 13.02 5.62 -4.36
C LYS A 13 13.29 4.12 -4.55
N SER A 14 13.69 3.43 -3.48
CA SER A 14 13.88 1.97 -3.44
C SER A 14 12.52 1.26 -3.32
N TYR A 15 11.63 1.50 -4.29
CA TYR A 15 10.22 1.10 -4.22
C TYR A 15 9.99 -0.40 -4.26
N ASP A 16 10.90 -1.15 -4.89
CA ASP A 16 10.93 -2.62 -4.90
C ASP A 16 11.05 -3.24 -3.51
N LYS A 17 11.56 -2.51 -2.53
CA LYS A 17 11.77 -2.99 -1.15
C LYS A 17 10.62 -2.65 -0.20
N ILE A 18 9.65 -1.86 -0.64
CA ILE A 18 8.61 -1.30 0.24
C ILE A 18 7.73 -2.40 0.84
N ALA A 19 7.36 -3.41 0.04
CA ALA A 19 6.59 -4.55 0.51
C ALA A 19 7.33 -5.30 1.63
N ASP A 20 8.56 -5.75 1.35
CA ASP A 20 9.39 -6.50 2.31
C ASP A 20 9.62 -5.73 3.62
N ILE A 21 9.92 -4.43 3.54
CA ILE A 21 10.11 -3.59 4.73
C ILE A 21 8.82 -3.50 5.55
N CYS A 22 7.67 -3.33 4.91
CA CYS A 22 6.38 -3.30 5.61
C CYS A 22 6.07 -4.64 6.26
N ASP A 23 6.32 -5.76 5.58
CA ASP A 23 6.08 -7.10 6.12
C ASP A 23 6.97 -7.41 7.33
N ASP A 24 8.27 -7.07 7.26
CA ASP A 24 9.20 -7.17 8.38
C ASP A 24 8.71 -6.39 9.60
N LEU A 25 8.33 -5.12 9.40
CA LEU A 25 7.85 -4.25 10.47
C LEU A 25 6.55 -4.79 11.07
N MET A 26 5.66 -5.36 10.25
CA MET A 26 4.38 -5.89 10.72
C MET A 26 4.59 -7.16 11.55
N LEU A 27 5.49 -8.03 11.10
CA LEU A 27 5.89 -9.24 11.82
C LEU A 27 6.52 -8.89 13.17
N GLN A 28 7.45 -7.92 13.19
CA GLN A 28 8.08 -7.45 14.42
C GLN A 28 7.04 -6.90 15.40
N ALA A 29 6.12 -6.07 14.93
CA ALA A 29 5.05 -5.50 15.75
C ALA A 29 4.17 -6.58 16.39
N ALA A 30 3.81 -7.60 15.61
CA ALA A 30 3.02 -8.72 16.09
C ALA A 30 3.77 -9.54 17.13
N ALA A 31 5.06 -9.79 16.92
CA ALA A 31 5.91 -10.54 17.85
C ALA A 31 6.10 -9.80 19.20
N GLU A 32 6.23 -8.47 19.15
CA GLU A 32 6.39 -7.61 20.32
C GLU A 32 5.06 -7.23 21.00
N GLY A 33 3.92 -7.61 20.41
CA GLY A 33 2.59 -7.29 20.94
C GLY A 33 2.23 -5.80 20.84
N ILE A 34 2.88 -5.05 19.95
CA ILE A 34 2.63 -3.63 19.73
C ILE A 34 1.29 -3.46 19.00
N ALA A 35 0.41 -2.60 19.52
CA ALA A 35 -0.78 -2.19 18.79
C ALA A 35 -0.38 -1.21 17.66
N TYR A 36 -0.51 -1.64 16.41
CA TYR A 36 -0.06 -0.86 15.24
C TYR A 36 -1.15 -0.58 14.21
N LYS A 37 -2.30 -1.26 14.32
CA LYS A 37 -3.27 -1.34 13.23
C LYS A 37 -3.82 0.03 12.81
N ASP A 38 -4.08 0.93 13.75
CA ASP A 38 -4.65 2.25 13.45
C ASP A 38 -3.63 3.19 12.77
N GLU A 39 -2.37 3.11 13.18
CA GLU A 39 -1.27 3.96 12.69
C GLU A 39 -0.57 3.41 11.44
N TRP A 40 -0.90 2.19 11.02
CA TRP A 40 -0.18 1.51 9.95
C TRP A 40 -0.29 2.26 8.60
N PRO A 41 0.81 2.38 7.83
CA PRO A 41 0.84 3.03 6.52
C PRO A 41 0.30 2.10 5.42
N TYR A 42 -0.96 1.68 5.54
CA TYR A 42 -1.55 0.68 4.64
C TYR A 42 -1.50 1.09 3.16
N ALA A 43 -1.73 2.35 2.81
CA ALA A 43 -1.68 2.80 1.41
C ALA A 43 -0.29 2.57 0.79
N ILE A 44 0.78 2.90 1.53
CA ILE A 44 2.16 2.62 1.13
C ILE A 44 2.40 1.11 1.02
N HIS A 45 1.91 0.31 1.97
CA HIS A 45 2.07 -1.14 1.95
C HIS A 45 1.37 -1.78 0.73
N PHE A 46 0.13 -1.39 0.44
CA PHE A 46 -0.60 -1.81 -0.75
C PHE A 46 0.16 -1.45 -2.03
N LEU A 47 0.63 -0.21 -2.14
CA LEU A 47 1.40 0.23 -3.29
C LEU A 47 2.72 -0.52 -3.44
N GLY A 48 3.38 -0.87 -2.34
CA GLY A 48 4.56 -1.74 -2.35
C GLY A 48 4.27 -3.07 -3.02
N TYR A 49 3.20 -3.76 -2.61
CA TYR A 49 2.78 -5.01 -3.26
C TYR A 49 2.42 -4.84 -4.73
N PHE A 50 1.69 -3.77 -5.07
CA PHE A 50 1.32 -3.51 -6.47
C PHE A 50 2.58 -3.25 -7.32
N TYR A 51 3.57 -2.54 -6.77
CA TYR A 51 4.82 -2.23 -7.46
C TYR A 51 5.63 -3.49 -7.81
N VAL A 52 5.61 -4.51 -6.95
CA VAL A 52 6.29 -5.79 -7.18
C VAL A 52 5.39 -6.88 -7.78
N ASP A 53 4.21 -6.49 -8.29
CA ASP A 53 3.24 -7.38 -8.93
C ASP A 53 2.68 -8.49 -8.00
N ASP A 54 2.75 -8.31 -6.67
CA ASP A 54 2.24 -9.27 -5.68
C ASP A 54 0.82 -8.94 -5.21
N ILE A 55 -0.14 -9.11 -6.13
CA ILE A 55 -1.56 -8.85 -5.85
C ILE A 55 -2.12 -9.83 -4.79
N ASN A 56 -1.52 -11.01 -4.63
CA ASN A 56 -1.99 -12.00 -3.67
C ASN A 56 -1.73 -11.54 -2.23
N SER A 57 -0.53 -11.05 -1.94
CA SER A 57 -0.20 -10.50 -0.62
C SER A 57 -1.04 -9.27 -0.29
N ALA A 58 -1.30 -8.39 -1.28
CA ALA A 58 -2.25 -7.29 -1.11
C ALA A 58 -3.67 -7.78 -0.73
N ARG A 59 -4.18 -8.87 -1.32
CA ARG A 59 -5.48 -9.45 -0.93
C ARG A 59 -5.47 -9.97 0.51
N PHE A 60 -4.36 -10.56 0.96
CA PHE A 60 -4.23 -11.02 2.34
C PHE A 60 -4.19 -9.85 3.32
N LEU A 61 -3.45 -8.78 2.98
CA LEU A 61 -3.46 -7.54 3.74
C LEU A 61 -4.88 -6.97 3.84
N TRP A 62 -5.62 -6.86 2.73
CA TRP A 62 -7.00 -6.36 2.77
C TRP A 62 -7.90 -7.18 3.71
N LYS A 63 -7.73 -8.50 3.75
CA LYS A 63 -8.50 -9.38 4.64
C LYS A 63 -8.14 -9.20 6.12
N SER A 64 -6.89 -8.87 6.44
CA SER A 64 -6.43 -8.72 7.83
C SER A 64 -6.83 -7.38 8.46
N ILE A 65 -7.12 -6.36 7.66
CA ILE A 65 -7.52 -5.03 8.15
C ILE A 65 -8.93 -5.07 8.76
N PRO A 66 -9.11 -4.62 10.03
CA PRO A 66 -10.42 -4.47 10.68
C PRO A 66 -11.40 -3.60 9.89
N SER A 67 -12.68 -3.95 9.89
CA SER A 67 -13.72 -3.19 9.18
C SER A 67 -13.81 -1.73 9.62
N THR A 68 -13.64 -1.47 10.93
CA THR A 68 -13.63 -0.12 11.50
C THR A 68 -12.56 0.78 10.88
N ILE A 69 -11.38 0.23 10.55
CA ILE A 69 -10.30 0.99 9.91
C ILE A 69 -10.64 1.29 8.44
N LYS A 70 -11.25 0.32 7.73
CA LYS A 70 -11.67 0.50 6.33
C LYS A 70 -12.74 1.59 6.20
N GLU A 71 -13.71 1.58 7.10
CA GLU A 71 -14.82 2.54 7.12
C GLU A 71 -14.36 3.96 7.43
N ASN A 72 -13.35 4.11 8.29
CA ASN A 72 -12.84 5.42 8.72
C ASN A 72 -11.74 5.99 7.80
N ARG A 73 -11.25 5.23 6.80
CA ARG A 73 -10.13 5.66 5.94
C ARG A 73 -10.49 5.50 4.45
N PRO A 74 -11.09 6.53 3.82
CA PRO A 74 -11.47 6.50 2.40
C PRO A 74 -10.31 6.17 1.46
N GLU A 75 -9.10 6.62 1.78
CA GLU A 75 -7.88 6.30 1.05
C GLU A 75 -7.63 4.79 0.92
N LEU A 76 -7.97 4.00 1.95
CA LEU A 76 -7.82 2.54 1.90
C LEU A 76 -8.82 1.86 0.98
N VAL A 77 -10.02 2.43 0.87
CA VAL A 77 -11.02 1.95 -0.08
C VAL A 77 -10.59 2.27 -1.51
N ALA A 78 -10.05 3.48 -1.74
CA ALA A 78 -9.51 3.88 -3.03
C ALA A 78 -8.32 3.02 -3.46
N ILE A 79 -7.36 2.76 -2.56
CA ILE A 79 -6.18 1.95 -2.90
C ILE A 79 -6.57 0.49 -3.20
N TRP A 80 -7.58 -0.02 -2.47
CA TRP A 80 -8.11 -1.34 -2.75
C TRP A 80 -8.81 -1.42 -4.12
N LYS A 81 -9.49 -0.35 -4.55
CA LYS A 81 -10.09 -0.28 -5.88
C LYS A 81 -9.04 -0.46 -6.99
N ILE A 82 -7.85 0.12 -6.84
CA ILE A 82 -6.72 -0.13 -7.76
C ILE A 82 -6.38 -1.62 -7.80
N GLY A 83 -6.25 -2.27 -6.64
CA GLY A 83 -6.00 -3.71 -6.54
C GLY A 83 -7.07 -4.58 -7.21
N GLN A 84 -8.35 -4.19 -7.10
CA GLN A 84 -9.45 -4.88 -7.77
C GLN A 84 -9.33 -4.79 -9.31
N LYS A 85 -8.92 -3.64 -9.83
CA LYS A 85 -8.69 -3.43 -11.27
C LYS A 85 -7.48 -4.21 -11.79
N LEU A 86 -6.39 -4.23 -11.02
CA LEU A 86 -5.22 -5.06 -11.30
C LEU A 86 -5.57 -6.55 -11.39
N TRP A 87 -6.39 -7.05 -10.45
CA TRP A 87 -6.80 -8.45 -10.42
C TRP A 87 -7.51 -8.91 -11.70
N VAL A 88 -8.36 -8.05 -12.28
CA VAL A 88 -9.08 -8.32 -13.54
C VAL A 88 -8.32 -7.87 -14.79
N ARG A 89 -7.07 -7.40 -14.63
CA ARG A 89 -6.21 -6.87 -15.71
C ARG A 89 -6.84 -5.70 -16.48
N ASP A 90 -7.63 -4.88 -15.78
CA ASP A 90 -8.25 -3.67 -16.34
C ASP A 90 -7.29 -2.47 -16.19
N HIS A 91 -6.33 -2.36 -17.10
CA HIS A 91 -5.30 -1.30 -17.08
C HIS A 91 -5.89 0.11 -17.19
N ARG A 92 -6.95 0.29 -18.00
CA ARG A 92 -7.67 1.57 -18.06
C ARG A 92 -8.31 1.88 -16.71
N GLY A 93 -8.99 0.90 -16.11
CA GLY A 93 -9.59 1.06 -14.79
C GLY A 93 -8.57 1.33 -13.68
N VAL A 94 -7.35 0.80 -13.78
CA VAL A 94 -6.24 1.15 -12.88
C VAL A 94 -5.90 2.62 -13.01
N TYR A 95 -5.71 3.12 -14.23
CA TYR A 95 -5.44 4.54 -14.48
C TYR A 95 -6.54 5.44 -13.92
N GLU A 96 -7.80 5.12 -14.20
CA GLU A 96 -8.94 5.87 -13.69
C GLU A 96 -8.95 5.88 -12.16
N ALA A 97 -8.81 4.72 -11.50
CA ALA A 97 -8.82 4.61 -10.05
C ALA A 97 -7.66 5.35 -9.36
N ILE A 98 -6.49 5.44 -9.99
CA ILE A 98 -5.36 6.24 -9.48
C ILE A 98 -5.71 7.72 -9.41
N HIS A 99 -6.51 8.25 -10.34
CA HIS A 99 -6.81 9.68 -10.44
C HIS A 99 -8.12 10.10 -9.75
N GLU A 100 -8.84 9.16 -9.12
CA GLU A 100 -10.11 9.44 -8.44
C GLU A 100 -9.95 10.08 -7.05
N LEU A 101 -8.76 9.99 -6.45
CA LEU A 101 -8.48 10.51 -5.11
C LEU A 101 -7.30 11.48 -5.12
N ASP A 102 -7.40 12.53 -4.32
CA ASP A 102 -6.26 13.38 -3.97
C ASP A 102 -5.41 12.68 -2.91
N TRP A 103 -4.36 11.98 -3.37
CA TRP A 103 -3.45 11.24 -2.51
C TRP A 103 -2.53 12.16 -1.69
N CYS A 104 -2.21 11.73 -0.47
CA CYS A 104 -1.28 12.46 0.40
C CYS A 104 0.14 12.48 -0.20
N GLN A 105 0.94 13.46 0.22
CA GLN A 105 2.26 13.72 -0.38
C GLN A 105 3.21 12.52 -0.25
N GLU A 106 3.06 11.73 0.81
CA GLU A 106 3.88 10.60 1.17
C GLU A 106 3.77 9.44 0.16
N VAL A 107 2.59 9.23 -0.43
CA VAL A 107 2.37 8.14 -1.40
C VAL A 107 2.64 8.56 -2.84
N GLN A 108 2.63 9.86 -3.15
CA GLN A 108 2.70 10.36 -4.53
C GLN A 108 3.93 9.85 -5.29
N GLY A 109 5.10 9.81 -4.64
CA GLY A 109 6.34 9.35 -5.28
C GLY A 109 6.25 7.88 -5.74
N LEU A 110 5.73 7.02 -4.87
CA LEU A 110 5.55 5.60 -5.14
C LEU A 110 4.41 5.35 -6.14
N LEU A 111 3.29 6.06 -5.98
CA LEU A 111 2.13 5.98 -6.87
C LEU A 111 2.48 6.40 -8.30
N ALA A 112 3.25 7.48 -8.47
CA ALA A 112 3.71 7.93 -9.80
C ALA A 112 4.61 6.89 -10.47
N ALA A 113 5.53 6.28 -9.72
CA ALA A 113 6.41 5.24 -10.23
C ALA A 113 5.63 3.96 -10.58
N PHE A 114 4.65 3.58 -9.78
CA PHE A 114 3.74 2.47 -10.07
C PHE A 114 2.91 2.74 -11.33
N SER A 115 2.29 3.92 -11.43
CA SER A 115 1.49 4.33 -12.59
C SER A 115 2.28 4.20 -13.90
N GLY A 116 3.51 4.70 -13.93
CA GLY A 116 4.41 4.59 -15.09
C GLY A 116 4.88 3.16 -15.42
N LYS A 117 4.81 2.21 -14.49
CA LYS A 117 5.09 0.78 -14.72
C LYS A 117 3.86 0.02 -15.21
N SER A 118 2.68 0.42 -14.74
CA SER A 118 1.40 -0.30 -14.94
C SER A 118 0.68 0.01 -16.27
N LEU A 119 1.11 1.08 -16.95
CA LEU A 119 0.63 1.56 -18.25
C LEU A 119 1.59 1.14 -19.37
#